data_AF-A0A836ZQR3-F1
#
_entry.id   AF-A0A836ZQR3-F1
#
_cell.length_a   1.000
_cell.length_b   1.000
_cell.length_c   1.000
_cell.angle_alpha   90.00
_cell.angle_beta   90.00
_cell.angle_gamma   90.00
#
_symmetry.space_group_name_H-M   'P 1'
#
loop_
_entity.id
_entity.type
_entity.pdbx_description
1 polymer ?
#
loop_
_entity_poly.entity_id
_entity_poly.type
_entity_poly.pdbx_seq_one_letter_code
_entity_poly.pdbx_strand_id
1 'polypeptide(L)'
;SLRVAASRSHRDARTAAALERMGEIDVVAQGSSLKFCRIAEGDLDVYPRFGPTSEWDTAAGQCVLHAAGGVLLAGGSGKPFRYNRRDTLLNGDFIALGDPNLPWRDWLA
;
A
#
# COMPACT_ATOMS: atom_id res chain seq x y z
N SER A 1 -2.58 16.00 7.86
CA SER A 1 -2.60 15.41 6.51
C SER A 1 -2.03 13.99 6.58
N LEU A 2 -2.51 13.08 5.75
CA LEU A 2 -1.91 11.73 5.60
C LEU A 2 -0.69 11.80 4.69
N ARG A 3 0.41 11.16 5.06
CA ARG A 3 1.62 11.01 4.22
C ARG A 3 1.48 9.75 3.39
N VAL A 4 1.23 9.93 2.10
CA VAL A 4 0.86 8.83 1.19
C VAL A 4 1.97 8.58 0.19
N ALA A 5 2.43 7.33 0.13
CA ALA A 5 3.44 6.91 -0.82
C ALA A 5 2.81 6.74 -2.21
N ALA A 6 3.25 7.52 -3.20
CA ALA A 6 2.85 7.33 -4.59
C ALA A 6 4.05 7.43 -5.55
N SER A 7 4.00 6.68 -6.65
CA SER A 7 5.05 6.75 -7.68
C SER A 7 4.89 8.03 -8.51
N ARG A 8 6.01 8.70 -8.84
CA ARG A 8 6.04 9.83 -9.78
C ARG A 8 5.72 9.43 -11.22
N SER A 9 6.03 8.19 -11.59
CA SER A 9 6.07 7.76 -12.99
C SER A 9 4.83 6.98 -13.45
N HIS A 10 3.93 6.62 -12.53
CA HIS A 10 2.77 5.75 -12.79
C HIS A 10 1.57 6.22 -11.94
N ARG A 11 1.07 7.44 -12.21
CA ARG A 11 -0.26 7.82 -11.72
C ARG A 11 -1.30 7.29 -12.70
N ASP A 12 -1.57 5.99 -12.62
CA ASP A 12 -2.75 5.46 -13.28
C ASP A 12 -4.03 6.08 -12.67
N ALA A 13 -5.13 6.04 -13.41
CA ALA A 13 -6.38 6.66 -12.99
C ALA A 13 -6.90 6.10 -11.64
N ARG A 14 -6.61 4.84 -11.32
CA ARG A 14 -7.04 4.20 -10.06
C ARG A 14 -6.27 4.76 -8.87
N THR A 15 -4.97 4.97 -9.03
CA THR A 15 -4.13 5.64 -8.03
C THR A 15 -4.62 7.07 -7.81
N ALA A 16 -4.88 7.83 -8.88
CA ALA A 16 -5.38 9.20 -8.75
C ALA A 16 -6.73 9.27 -8.01
N ALA A 17 -7.68 8.41 -8.37
CA ALA A 17 -9.00 8.35 -7.73
C ALA A 17 -8.90 7.97 -6.24
N ALA A 18 -8.05 7.01 -5.89
CA ALA A 18 -7.84 6.64 -4.49
C ALA A 18 -7.23 7.80 -3.67
N LEU A 19 -6.24 8.51 -4.23
CA LEU A 19 -5.63 9.67 -3.58
C LEU A 19 -6.62 10.82 -3.40
N GLU A 20 -7.50 11.06 -4.37
CA GLU A 20 -8.55 12.08 -4.28
C GLU A 20 -9.53 11.78 -3.12
N ARG A 21 -9.94 10.51 -2.97
CA ARG A 21 -10.83 10.08 -1.87
C ARG A 21 -10.18 10.16 -0.49
N MET A 22 -8.85 10.24 -0.40
CA MET A 22 -8.15 10.42 0.88
C MET A 22 -8.22 11.88 1.38
N GLY A 23 -8.65 12.83 0.54
CA GLY A 23 -8.76 14.24 0.90
C GLY A 23 -7.40 14.93 1.00
N GLU A 24 -7.15 15.63 2.12
CA GLU A 24 -5.92 16.39 2.33
C GLU A 24 -4.73 15.47 2.67
N ILE A 25 -3.86 15.26 1.68
CA ILE A 25 -2.72 14.35 1.76
C ILE A 25 -1.40 15.00 1.33
N ASP A 26 -0.31 14.54 1.94
CA ASP A 26 1.05 14.83 1.53
C ASP A 26 1.59 13.65 0.72
N VAL A 27 1.73 13.82 -0.59
CA VAL A 27 2.23 12.76 -1.46
C VAL A 27 3.75 12.69 -1.39
N VAL A 28 4.28 11.58 -0.88
CA VAL A 28 5.72 11.35 -0.76
C VAL A 28 6.20 10.45 -1.89
N ALA A 29 7.03 11.01 -2.77
CA ALA A 29 7.65 10.28 -3.86
C ALA A 29 8.82 9.41 -3.34
N GLN A 30 8.75 8.09 -3.54
CA GLN A 30 9.85 7.20 -3.13
C GLN A 30 9.99 5.95 -4.01
N GLY A 31 11.19 5.34 -4.01
CA GLY A 31 11.45 4.00 -4.56
C GLY A 31 10.63 2.91 -3.85
N SER A 32 10.41 1.75 -4.48
CA SER A 32 9.47 0.72 -4.00
C SER A 32 9.87 0.04 -2.70
N SER A 33 11.16 -0.30 -2.53
CA SER A 33 11.63 -1.19 -1.47
C SER A 33 11.50 -0.64 -0.05
N LEU A 34 11.62 0.68 0.15
CA LEU A 34 11.68 1.29 1.48
C LEU A 34 10.31 1.70 2.05
N LYS A 35 9.23 1.61 1.26
CA LYS A 35 7.92 2.13 1.67
C LYS A 35 7.36 1.42 2.90
N PHE A 36 7.55 0.11 3.00
CA PHE A 36 7.11 -0.66 4.17
C PHE A 36 7.86 -0.26 5.44
N CYS A 37 9.18 -0.12 5.37
CA CYS A 37 9.99 0.32 6.51
C CYS A 37 9.59 1.72 6.97
N ARG A 38 9.35 2.64 6.03
CA ARG A 38 8.90 4.00 6.39
C ARG A 38 7.52 4.04 7.02
N ILE A 39 6.61 3.15 6.64
CA ILE A 39 5.34 3.00 7.36
C ILE A 39 5.59 2.47 8.76
N ALA A 40 6.44 1.45 8.90
CA ALA A 40 6.81 0.88 10.20
C ALA A 40 7.52 1.88 11.13
N GLU A 41 8.29 2.81 10.57
CA GLU A 41 8.98 3.89 11.29
C GLU A 41 8.04 5.06 11.64
N GLY A 42 6.83 5.11 11.06
CA GLY A 42 5.89 6.21 11.22
C GLY A 42 6.21 7.44 10.37
N ASP A 43 7.01 7.30 9.31
CA ASP A 43 7.33 8.34 8.33
C ASP A 43 6.31 8.43 7.17
N LEU A 44 5.58 7.34 6.94
CA LEU A 44 4.48 7.25 5.98
C LEU A 44 3.27 6.62 6.65
N ASP A 45 2.07 7.01 6.22
CA ASP A 45 0.83 6.49 6.81
C ASP A 45 0.18 5.43 5.90
N VAL A 46 0.25 5.64 4.59
CA VAL A 46 -0.45 4.82 3.59
C VAL A 46 0.42 4.59 2.35
N TYR A 47 0.40 3.36 1.83
CA TYR A 47 0.98 3.03 0.51
C TYR A 47 -0.02 2.19 -0.31
N PRO A 48 -0.81 2.83 -1.19
CA PRO A 48 -1.61 2.13 -2.17
C PRO A 48 -0.75 1.74 -3.40
N ARG A 49 -0.96 0.54 -3.93
CA ARG A 49 -0.29 0.04 -5.15
C ARG A 49 -1.29 -0.65 -6.05
N PHE A 50 -1.61 -0.01 -7.17
CA PHE A 50 -2.57 -0.50 -8.19
C PHE A 50 -1.89 -0.95 -9.49
N GLY A 51 -0.79 -1.69 -9.38
CA GLY A 51 -0.03 -2.12 -10.54
C GLY A 51 0.99 -3.20 -10.20
N PRO A 52 1.62 -3.81 -11.21
CA PRO A 52 2.38 -5.04 -11.04
C PRO A 52 3.55 -4.84 -10.08
N THR A 53 3.68 -5.78 -9.17
CA THR A 53 4.84 -6.07 -8.32
C THR A 53 4.88 -7.59 -8.17
N SER A 54 5.99 -8.14 -7.73
CA SER A 54 6.09 -9.58 -7.45
C SER A 54 5.99 -9.87 -5.96
N GLU A 55 5.64 -11.11 -5.61
CA GLU A 55 5.52 -11.54 -4.21
C GLU A 55 6.79 -11.21 -3.40
N TRP A 56 7.97 -11.38 -4.01
CA TRP A 56 9.27 -11.05 -3.38
C TRP A 56 9.48 -9.55 -3.11
N ASP A 57 8.78 -8.64 -3.80
CA ASP A 57 8.86 -7.20 -3.55
C ASP A 57 8.16 -6.79 -2.24
N THR A 58 7.25 -7.63 -1.74
CA THR A 58 6.38 -7.28 -0.59
C THR A 58 6.53 -8.22 0.60
N ALA A 59 6.92 -9.48 0.41
CA ALA A 59 6.93 -10.49 1.48
C ALA A 59 7.73 -10.06 2.72
N ALA A 60 8.97 -9.61 2.53
CA ALA A 60 9.80 -9.14 3.63
C ALA A 60 9.23 -7.84 4.26
N GLY A 61 8.77 -6.91 3.42
CA GLY A 61 8.19 -5.65 3.86
C GLY A 61 6.90 -5.84 4.67
N GLN A 62 6.05 -6.79 4.30
CA GLN A 62 4.83 -7.12 5.04
C GLN A 62 5.17 -7.62 6.44
N CYS A 63 6.21 -8.44 6.60
CA CYS A 63 6.65 -8.89 7.92
C CYS A 63 7.08 -7.71 8.82
N VAL A 64 7.87 -6.78 8.29
CA VAL A 64 8.29 -5.57 9.02
C VAL A 64 7.10 -4.70 9.39
N LEU A 65 6.20 -4.45 8.44
CA LEU A 65 4.99 -3.67 8.66
C LEU A 65 4.12 -4.27 9.76
N HIS A 66 3.88 -5.59 9.70
CA HIS A 66 3.07 -6.28 10.70
C HIS A 66 3.72 -6.27 12.08
N ALA A 67 5.05 -6.41 12.17
CA ALA A 67 5.77 -6.33 13.43
C ALA A 67 5.65 -4.93 14.07
N ALA A 68 5.48 -3.88 13.27
CA ALA A 68 5.21 -2.52 13.73
C ALA A 68 3.72 -2.23 14.01
N GLY A 69 2.83 -3.22 13.85
CA GLY A 69 1.38 -3.08 14.09
C GLY A 69 0.55 -2.65 12.87
N GLY A 70 1.20 -2.43 11.72
CA GLY A 70 0.51 -2.12 10.47
C GLY A 70 -0.05 -3.35 9.75
N VAL A 71 -0.74 -3.13 8.63
CA VAL A 71 -1.39 -4.19 7.85
C VAL A 71 -1.19 -4.04 6.35
N LEU A 72 -1.08 -5.17 5.65
CA LEU A 72 -1.16 -5.24 4.19
C LEU A 72 -2.46 -5.90 3.76
N LEU A 73 -3.29 -5.19 3.00
CA LEU A 73 -4.61 -5.64 2.54
C LEU A 73 -4.66 -5.73 1.02
N ALA A 74 -5.34 -6.76 0.50
CA ALA A 74 -5.58 -6.92 -0.93
C ALA A 74 -6.61 -5.90 -1.44
N GLY A 75 -6.23 -5.09 -2.43
CA GLY A 75 -7.00 -3.93 -2.90
C GLY A 75 -8.42 -4.27 -3.37
N GLY A 76 -8.61 -5.43 -4.02
CA GLY A 76 -9.94 -5.83 -4.52
C GLY A 76 -10.89 -6.43 -3.47
N SER A 77 -10.40 -6.80 -2.27
CA SER A 77 -11.24 -7.50 -1.28
C SER A 77 -11.12 -6.97 0.15
N GLY A 78 -10.12 -6.14 0.43
CA GLY A 78 -9.78 -5.71 1.78
C GLY A 78 -9.33 -6.84 2.72
N LYS A 79 -9.18 -8.08 2.23
CA LYS A 79 -8.71 -9.21 3.03
C LYS A 79 -7.20 -9.12 3.25
N PRO A 80 -6.66 -9.76 4.31
CA PRO A 80 -5.21 -9.82 4.52
C PRO A 80 -4.48 -10.31 3.26
N PHE A 81 -3.40 -9.63 2.90
CA PHE A 81 -2.59 -10.01 1.74
C PHE A 81 -1.91 -11.37 1.97
N ARG A 82 -1.84 -12.18 0.92
CA ARG A 82 -1.36 -13.57 0.95
C ARG A 82 -0.49 -13.87 -0.26
N TYR A 83 0.51 -14.69 0.00
CA TYR A 83 1.50 -15.21 -0.94
C TYR A 83 1.19 -16.66 -1.33
N ASN A 84 1.68 -17.11 -2.47
CA ASN A 84 1.53 -18.47 -2.99
C ASN A 84 0.04 -18.89 -3.15
N ARG A 85 -0.77 -18.02 -3.76
CA ARG A 85 -2.23 -18.23 -3.96
C ARG A 85 -2.71 -18.09 -5.40
N ARG A 86 -1.80 -17.86 -6.35
CA ARG A 86 -2.09 -17.56 -7.76
C ARG A 86 -1.17 -18.38 -8.65
N ASP A 87 -1.52 -18.55 -9.91
CA ASP A 87 -0.69 -19.24 -10.92
C ASP A 87 0.54 -18.42 -11.35
N THR A 88 0.65 -17.18 -10.87
CA THR A 88 1.74 -16.25 -11.12
C THR A 88 2.30 -15.70 -9.82
N LEU A 89 3.59 -15.33 -9.84
CA LEU A 89 4.27 -14.64 -8.74
C LEU A 89 4.01 -13.13 -8.75
N LEU A 90 3.16 -12.63 -9.65
CA LEU A 90 2.71 -11.25 -9.64
C LEU A 90 1.64 -11.03 -8.56
N ASN A 91 1.83 -9.97 -7.79
CA ASN A 91 0.86 -9.46 -6.85
C ASN A 91 -0.35 -8.86 -7.58
N GLY A 92 -1.52 -9.00 -6.96
CA GLY A 92 -2.63 -8.10 -7.24
C GLY A 92 -2.45 -6.76 -6.52
N ASP A 93 -3.40 -5.86 -6.73
CA ASP A 93 -3.44 -4.57 -6.05
C ASP A 93 -3.42 -4.73 -4.51
N PHE A 94 -2.79 -3.79 -3.82
CA PHE A 94 -2.73 -3.80 -2.36
C PHE A 94 -2.71 -2.39 -1.76
N ILE A 95 -3.00 -2.32 -0.47
CA ILE A 95 -2.80 -1.14 0.37
C ILE A 95 -2.08 -1.53 1.66
N ALA A 96 -0.97 -0.85 1.94
CA ALA A 96 -0.27 -0.94 3.22
C ALA A 96 -0.68 0.24 4.11
N LEU A 97 -0.93 -0.03 5.39
CA LEU A 97 -1.41 0.94 6.37
C LEU A 97 -0.58 0.85 7.64
N GLY A 98 -0.14 1.99 8.18
CA GLY A 98 0.47 2.06 9.50
C GLY A 98 -0.57 1.91 10.62
N ASP A 99 -1.77 2.45 10.41
CA ASP A 99 -2.92 2.31 11.31
C ASP A 99 -4.07 1.54 10.61
N PRO A 100 -4.44 0.34 11.10
CA PRO A 100 -5.54 -0.45 10.54
C PRO A 100 -6.93 0.21 10.64
N ASN A 101 -7.09 1.24 11.48
CA ASN A 101 -8.36 1.94 11.70
C ASN A 101 -8.62 3.07 10.69
N LEU A 102 -7.66 3.38 9.83
CA LEU A 102 -7.85 4.34 8.74
C LEU A 102 -9.04 3.94 7.85
N PRO A 103 -9.76 4.90 7.22
CA PRO A 103 -10.96 4.63 6.42
C PRO A 103 -10.63 4.08 5.02
N TRP A 104 -9.75 3.07 4.95
CA TRP A 104 -9.23 2.51 3.70
C TRP A 104 -10.28 1.91 2.77
N ARG A 105 -11.44 1.52 3.31
CA ARG A 105 -12.56 1.01 2.51
C ARG A 105 -13.11 2.08 1.56
N ASP A 106 -13.14 3.33 2.02
CA ASP A 106 -13.66 4.45 1.24
C ASP A 106 -12.71 4.84 0.10
N TRP A 107 -11.42 4.51 0.24
CA TRP A 107 -10.39 4.81 -0.76
C TRP A 107 -10.34 3.79 -1.90
N LEU A 108 -10.69 2.53 -1.61
CA LEU A 108 -10.66 1.40 -2.56
C LEU A 108 -11.95 1.24 -3.39
N ALA A 109 -12.93 2.13 -3.21
CA ALA A 109 -14.23 2.08 -3.90
C ALA A 109 -14.16 2.27 -5.42
#